data_AF-A0A7Z0SCR2-F1
#
_entry.id   AF-A0A7Z0SCR2-F1
#
_cell.length_a   1.000
_cell.length_b   1.000
_cell.length_c   1.000
_cell.angle_alpha   90.00
_cell.angle_beta   90.00
_cell.angle_gamma   90.00
#
_symmetry.space_group_name_H-M   'P 1'
#
loop_
_entity.id
_entity.type
_entity.pdbx_description
1 polymer ?
#
loop_
_entity_poly.entity_id
_entity_poly.type
_entity_poly.pdbx_seq_one_letter_code
_entity_poly.pdbx_strand_id
1 'polypeptide(L)' 'EGKRYDCGAKLGFLIATVEQGLLHQELKDDFKDYLKELATRLD' A
#
# COMPACT_ATOMS: atom_id res chain seq x y z
N GLU A 1 -11.69 11.88 7.40
CA GLU A 1 -11.28 11.20 8.66
C GLU A 1 -9.95 10.50 8.42
N GLY A 2 -8.97 10.68 9.30
CA GLY A 2 -7.66 10.03 9.17
C GLY A 2 -7.74 8.57 9.62
N LYS A 3 -7.38 7.62 8.75
CA LYS A 3 -7.31 6.21 9.11
C LYS A 3 -6.13 6.01 10.06
N ARG A 4 -6.42 5.65 11.30
CA ARG A 4 -5.42 5.48 12.36
C ARG A 4 -4.90 4.04 12.29
N TYR A 5 -3.74 3.86 11.67
CA TYR A 5 -3.06 2.57 11.66
C TYR A 5 -2.45 2.32 13.03
N ASP A 6 -2.65 1.12 13.54
CA ASP A 6 -1.94 0.67 14.74
C ASP A 6 -0.49 0.35 14.36
N CYS A 7 0.34 1.40 14.30
CA CYS A 7 1.73 1.32 13.87
C CYS A 7 2.63 0.53 14.85
N GLY A 8 2.09 -0.02 15.94
CA GLY A 8 2.81 -0.89 16.87
C GLY A 8 3.11 -2.29 16.33
N ALA A 9 2.44 -2.72 15.25
CA ALA A 9 2.65 -4.02 14.63
C ALA A 9 3.36 -3.90 13.27
N LYS A 10 4.29 -4.82 12.98
CA LYS A 10 5.02 -4.90 11.69
C LYS A 10 4.07 -4.93 10.48
N LEU A 11 2.90 -5.55 10.63
CA LEU A 11 1.86 -5.56 9.61
C LEU A 11 1.28 -4.17 9.35
N GLY A 12 1.03 -3.38 10.40
CA GLY A 12 0.52 -2.01 10.29
C GLY A 12 1.49 -1.10 9.54
N PHE A 13 2.80 -1.28 9.77
CA PHE A 13 3.84 -0.57 9.00
C PHE A 13 3.75 -0.90 7.50
N LEU A 14 3.67 -2.18 7.14
CA LEU A 14 3.57 -2.59 5.73
C LEU A 14 2.31 -2.06 5.06
N ILE A 15 1.16 -2.10 5.75
CA ILE A 15 -0.10 -1.55 5.24
C ILE A 15 0.03 -0.03 5.01
N ALA A 16 0.59 0.70 5.97
CA ALA A 16 0.79 2.14 5.86
C ALA A 16 1.71 2.49 4.68
N THR A 17 2.81 1.76 4.49
CA THR A 17 3.72 1.96 3.35
C THR A 17 3.01 1.76 2.01
N VAL A 18 2.21 0.70 1.87
CA VAL A 18 1.43 0.45 0.64
C VAL A 18 0.44 1.59 0.39
N GLU A 19 -0.31 2.03 1.40
CA GLU A 19 -1.27 3.12 1.22
C GLU A 19 -0.60 4.46 0.91
N GLN A 20 0.52 4.78 1.55
CA GLN A 20 1.28 5.99 1.24
C GLN A 20 1.81 5.97 -0.21
N GLY A 21 2.27 4.82 -0.70
CA GLY A 21 2.67 4.66 -2.10
C GLY A 21 1.54 4.95 -3.09
N LEU A 22 0.31 4.55 -2.76
CA LEU A 22 -0.89 4.80 -3.57
C LEU A 22 -1.38 6.26 -3.53
N LEU A 23 -0.90 7.06 -2.58
CA LEU A 23 -1.16 8.51 -2.51
C LEU A 23 -0.11 9.35 -3.25
N HIS A 24 1.02 8.77 -3.65
CA HIS A 24 2.13 9.49 -4.27
C HIS A 24 1.78 9.97 -5.70
N GLN A 25 1.91 11.27 -5.97
CA GLN A 25 1.41 11.87 -7.22
C GLN A 25 2.00 11.26 -8.49
N GLU A 26 3.31 10.99 -8.47
CA GLU A 26 4.05 10.50 -9.65
C GLU A 26 4.13 8.97 -9.71
N LEU A 27 3.92 8.27 -8.60
CA LEU A 27 4.21 6.83 -8.49
C LEU A 27 2.96 5.98 -8.32
N LYS A 28 1.81 6.58 -7.97
CA LYS A 28 0.57 5.86 -7.66
C LYS A 28 0.11 4.96 -8.79
N ASP A 29 0.26 5.36 -10.05
CA ASP A 29 -0.32 4.66 -11.19
C ASP A 29 0.50 3.39 -11.49
N ASP A 30 1.82 3.53 -11.65
CA ASP A 30 2.74 2.40 -11.81
C ASP A 30 2.71 1.45 -10.61
N PHE A 31 2.67 2.00 -9.39
CA PHE A 31 2.63 1.20 -8.17
C PHE A 31 1.32 0.43 -8.03
N LYS A 32 0.19 1.05 -8.41
CA LYS A 32 -1.12 0.38 -8.43
C LYS A 32 -1.14 -0.79 -9.41
N ASP A 33 -0.55 -0.63 -10.59
CA ASP A 33 -0.52 -1.70 -11.59
C ASP A 33 0.38 -2.87 -11.14
N TYR A 34 1.53 -2.57 -10.53
CA TYR A 34 2.34 -3.59 -9.87
C TYR A 34 1.57 -4.37 -8.79
N LEU A 35 0.80 -3.69 -7.93
CA LEU A 35 0.03 -4.37 -6.87
C LEU A 35 -1.07 -5.29 -7.43
N LYS A 36 -1.71 -4.92 -8.54
CA LYS A 36 -2.68 -5.79 -9.22
C LYS A 36 -2.00 -7.06 -9.75
N GLU A 37 -0.84 -6.92 -10.40
CA GLU A 37 -0.07 -8.06 -10.89
C GLU A 37 0.42 -8.95 -9.74
N LEU A 38 0.86 -8.34 -8.64
CA LEU A 38 1.26 -9.07 -7.44
C LEU A 38 0.09 -9.88 -6.86
N ALA A 39 -1.11 -9.31 -6.77
CA ALA A 39 -2.29 -10.01 -6.26
C ALA A 39 -2.60 -11.28 -7.06
N THR A 40 -2.55 -11.20 -8.40
CA THR A 40 -2.72 -12.36 -9.29
C THR A 40 -1.68 -13.47 -9.06
N ARG A 41 -0.48 -13.13 -8.56
CA ARG A 41 0.58 -14.10 -8.26
C ARG A 41 0.52 -14.67 -6.84
N LEU A 42 -0.29 -14.07 -5.97
CA LEU A 42 -0.47 -14.51 -4.59
C LEU A 42 -1.65 -15.49 -4.42
N ASP A 43 -2.51 -15.59 -5.44
CA ASP A 43 -3.55 -16.62 -5.58
C ASP A 43 -2.99 -17.89 -6.26
#